data_AF-A0A392RUN4-F1
#
_entry.id   AF-A0A392RUN4-F1
#
_cell.length_a   1.000
_cell.length_b   1.000
_cell.length_c   1.000
_cell.angle_alpha   90.00
_cell.angle_beta   90.00
_cell.angle_gamma   90.00
#
_symmetry.space_group_name_H-M   'P 1'
#
loop_
_entity.id
_entity.type
_entity.pdbx_description
1 polymer ?
#
loop_
_entity_poly.entity_id
_entity_poly.type
_entity_poly.pdbx_seq_one_letter_code
_entity_poly.pdbx_strand_id
1 'polypeptide(L)'
;MKKLSEVILELLAISLGVDRLHYKKFFEDAESMMRCNSYPPCSGLNVGTLGTGPHCDPTSVTLLFQDQVGGLEAFVDNKWLAIRPQPNTYVINIGDTFK
;
A
#
# COMPACT_ATOMS: atom_id res chain seq x y z
N MET A 1 -9.49 0.34 -10.07
CA MET A 1 -8.65 -0.30 -9.04
C MET A 1 -8.90 -1.80 -8.90
N LYS A 2 -10.17 -2.27 -8.77
CA LYS A 2 -10.50 -3.71 -8.65
C LYS A 2 -9.81 -4.64 -9.66
N LYS A 3 -9.86 -4.33 -10.96
CA LYS A 3 -9.20 -5.17 -11.97
C LYS A 3 -7.68 -5.27 -11.77
N LEU A 4 -7.03 -4.18 -11.34
CA LEU A 4 -5.59 -4.18 -11.08
C LEU A 4 -5.26 -4.98 -9.82
N SER A 5 -6.05 -4.87 -8.75
CA SER A 5 -5.86 -5.69 -7.55
C SER A 5 -6.06 -7.17 -7.83
N GLU A 6 -7.04 -7.56 -8.66
CA GLU A 6 -7.21 -8.96 -9.09
C GLU A 6 -5.98 -9.49 -9.82
N VAL A 7 -5.38 -8.70 -10.74
CA VAL A 7 -4.14 -9.10 -11.43
C VAL A 7 -2.98 -9.25 -10.44
N ILE A 8 -2.84 -8.34 -9.47
CA ILE A 8 -1.81 -8.44 -8.43
C ILE A 8 -2.00 -9.69 -7.58
N LEU A 9 -3.24 -10.03 -7.19
CA LEU A 9 -3.55 -11.25 -6.44
C LEU A 9 -3.26 -12.52 -7.25
N GLU A 10 -3.53 -12.52 -8.56
CA GLU A 10 -3.15 -13.63 -9.45
C GLU A 10 -1.62 -13.78 -9.54
N LEU A 11 -0.87 -12.67 -9.65
CA LEU A 11 0.59 -12.68 -9.68
C LEU A 11 1.19 -13.17 -8.35
N LEU A 12 0.61 -12.76 -7.22
CA LEU A 12 1.00 -13.22 -5.90
C LEU A 12 0.80 -14.74 -5.75
N ALA A 13 -0.35 -15.24 -6.21
CA ALA A 13 -0.65 -16.67 -6.21
C ALA A 13 0.37 -17.48 -7.02
N ILE A 14 0.67 -17.02 -8.24
CA ILE A 14 1.69 -17.65 -9.12
C ILE A 14 3.06 -17.65 -8.43
N SER A 15 3.47 -16.52 -7.85
CA SER A 15 4.77 -16.37 -7.18
C SER A 15 4.94 -17.33 -6.00
N LEU A 16 3.85 -17.58 -5.26
CA LEU A 16 3.82 -18.50 -4.12
C LEU A 16 3.62 -19.97 -4.52
N GLY A 17 3.49 -20.29 -5.81
CA GLY A 17 3.34 -21.66 -6.31
C GLY A 17 1.98 -22.28 -6.06
N VAL A 18 0.94 -21.48 -5.76
CA VAL A 18 -0.45 -21.95 -5.63
C VAL A 18 -1.22 -21.73 -6.93
N ASP A 19 -2.46 -22.24 -7.00
CA ASP A 19 -3.33 -22.01 -8.16
C ASP A 19 -3.46 -20.52 -8.45
N ARG A 20 -3.30 -20.12 -9.73
CA ARG A 20 -3.34 -18.71 -10.16
C ARG A 20 -4.57 -17.96 -9.67
N LEU A 21 -5.72 -18.63 -9.58
CA LEU A 21 -6.97 -18.02 -9.19
C LEU A 21 -7.26 -18.14 -7.69
N HIS A 22 -6.36 -18.74 -6.91
CA HIS A 22 -6.55 -19.02 -5.48
C HIS A 22 -6.97 -17.76 -4.70
N TYR A 23 -6.12 -16.72 -4.68
CA TYR A 23 -6.44 -15.49 -3.93
C TYR A 23 -7.54 -14.67 -4.59
N LYS A 24 -7.67 -14.72 -5.93
CA LYS A 24 -8.75 -14.02 -6.62
C LYS A 24 -10.13 -14.56 -6.21
N LYS A 25 -10.27 -15.89 -6.10
CA LYS A 25 -11.49 -16.54 -5.61
C LYS A 25 -11.68 -16.30 -4.11
N PHE A 26 -10.61 -16.41 -3.32
CA PHE A 26 -10.68 -16.17 -1.88
C PHE A 26 -11.23 -14.77 -1.53
N PHE A 27 -10.87 -13.76 -2.32
CA PHE A 27 -11.33 -12.37 -2.16
C PHE A 27 -12.45 -11.98 -3.13
N GLU A 28 -13.23 -12.93 -3.68
CA GLU A 28 -14.25 -12.62 -4.70
C GLU A 28 -15.36 -11.67 -4.19
N ASP A 29 -15.76 -11.86 -2.93
CA ASP A 29 -16.75 -11.05 -2.21
C ASP A 29 -16.12 -9.88 -1.43
N ALA A 30 -14.81 -9.63 -1.60
CA ALA A 30 -14.14 -8.56 -0.88
C ALA A 30 -14.56 -7.18 -1.41
N GLU A 31 -14.79 -6.26 -0.48
CA GLU A 31 -15.06 -4.86 -0.79
C GLU A 31 -13.75 -4.05 -0.85
N SER A 32 -13.67 -3.14 -1.81
CA SER A 32 -12.55 -2.19 -1.91
C SER A 32 -12.94 -0.87 -1.26
N MET A 33 -12.06 -0.32 -0.42
CA MET A 33 -12.18 1.03 0.10
C MET A 33 -11.23 1.99 -0.64
N MET A 34 -11.64 3.25 -0.80
CA MET A 34 -10.80 4.32 -1.32
C MET A 34 -10.59 5.38 -0.26
N ARG A 35 -9.35 5.77 -0.03
CA ARG A 35 -8.97 6.85 0.88
C ARG A 35 -8.23 7.93 0.09
N CYS A 36 -8.77 9.14 0.08
CA CYS A 36 -8.13 10.31 -0.51
C CYS A 36 -7.51 11.14 0.62
N ASN A 37 -6.18 11.26 0.62
CA ASN A 37 -5.46 12.02 1.63
C ASN A 37 -4.98 13.36 1.03
N SER A 38 -5.08 14.43 1.82
CA SER A 38 -4.48 15.73 1.55
C SER A 38 -3.76 16.18 2.80
N TYR A 39 -2.43 16.27 2.73
CA TYR A 39 -1.58 16.67 3.84
C TYR A 39 -1.17 18.13 3.64
N PRO A 40 -1.58 19.07 4.52
CA PRO A 40 -1.24 20.48 4.36
C PRO A 40 0.26 20.72 4.61
N PRO A 41 0.85 21.76 3.99
CA PRO A 41 2.21 22.18 4.32
C PRO A 41 2.37 22.45 5.81
N CYS A 42 3.45 21.96 6.41
CA CYS A 42 3.73 22.15 7.84
C CYS A 42 4.80 23.22 8.02
N SER A 43 4.46 24.33 8.68
CA SER A 43 5.34 25.50 8.90
C SER A 43 6.26 25.39 10.13
N GLY A 44 6.25 24.26 10.83
CA GLY A 44 7.11 23.97 11.96
C GLY A 44 7.49 22.49 11.98
N LEU A 45 8.69 22.16 11.50
CA LEU A 45 9.27 20.83 11.63
C LEU A 45 9.68 20.61 13.09
N ASN A 46 8.69 20.41 13.95
CA ASN A 46 8.91 19.96 15.31
C ASN A 46 9.33 18.49 15.24
N VAL A 47 10.26 18.07 16.09
CA VAL A 47 10.64 16.65 16.19
C VAL A 47 9.37 15.86 16.55
N GLY A 48 8.85 15.07 15.60
CA GLY A 48 7.65 14.25 15.77
C GLY A 48 6.41 14.65 14.96
N THR A 49 6.49 15.61 14.03
CA THR A 49 5.35 15.88 13.13
C THR A 49 5.12 14.69 12.18
N LEU A 50 3.94 14.08 12.25
CA LEU A 50 3.53 12.96 11.40
C LEU A 50 2.25 13.32 10.63
N GLY A 51 2.24 13.12 9.31
CA GLY A 51 1.01 13.22 8.52
C GLY A 51 0.07 12.05 8.81
N THR A 52 0.60 10.84 8.82
CA THR A 52 -0.07 9.64 9.32
C THR A 52 0.94 8.84 10.14
N GLY A 53 0.54 8.40 11.32
CA GLY A 53 1.45 7.66 12.21
C GLY A 53 1.84 6.28 11.66
N PRO A 54 2.90 5.66 12.20
CA PRO A 54 3.27 4.28 11.88
C PRO A 54 2.08 3.32 12.03
N HIS A 55 1.81 2.52 11.01
CA HIS A 55 0.77 1.49 11.03
C HIS A 55 1.03 0.41 9.98
N CYS A 56 0.29 -0.68 10.07
CA CYS A 56 0.07 -1.62 8.96
C CYS A 56 -1.36 -1.45 8.45
N ASP A 57 -1.56 -1.69 7.16
CA ASP A 57 -2.90 -1.64 6.58
C ASP A 57 -3.69 -2.88 6.98
N PRO A 58 -4.96 -2.76 7.42
CA PRO A 58 -5.78 -3.90 7.78
C PRO A 58 -6.35 -4.65 6.55
N THR A 59 -6.02 -4.20 5.33
CA THR A 59 -6.51 -4.76 4.07
C THR A 59 -5.64 -5.93 3.58
N SER A 60 -6.01 -6.55 2.46
CA SER A 60 -5.19 -7.58 1.80
C SER A 60 -4.06 -6.95 0.98
N VAL A 61 -4.40 -6.06 0.06
CA VAL A 61 -3.45 -5.32 -0.78
C VAL A 61 -3.89 -3.87 -0.87
N THR A 62 -2.94 -2.95 -0.66
CA THR A 62 -3.13 -1.52 -0.89
C THR A 62 -2.43 -1.09 -2.17
N LEU A 63 -3.12 -0.30 -2.98
CA LEU A 63 -2.59 0.34 -4.19
C LEU A 63 -2.55 1.85 -3.93
N LEU A 64 -1.37 2.36 -3.61
CA LEU A 64 -1.15 3.74 -3.24
C LEU A 64 -0.63 4.55 -4.43
N PHE A 65 -1.41 5.52 -4.87
CA PHE A 65 -0.97 6.57 -5.79
C PHE A 65 -0.58 7.81 -4.99
N GLN A 66 0.59 8.36 -5.26
CA GLN A 66 1.13 9.53 -4.57
C GLN A 66 1.55 10.61 -5.56
N ASP A 67 1.51 11.86 -5.12
CA ASP A 67 2.06 13.00 -5.87
C ASP A 67 3.60 13.00 -5.82
N GLN A 68 4.23 14.09 -6.23
CA GLN A 68 5.69 14.22 -6.29
C GLN A 68 6.29 14.92 -5.06
N VAL A 69 5.51 15.19 -4.01
CA VAL A 69 5.99 15.86 -2.78
C VAL A 69 6.80 14.89 -1.91
N GLY A 70 6.37 13.63 -1.84
CA GLY A 70 6.99 12.60 -0.99
C GLY A 70 6.53 12.65 0.47
N GLY A 71 7.21 11.89 1.32
CA GLY A 71 6.88 11.75 2.75
C GLY A 71 6.44 10.34 3.18
N LEU A 72 6.24 9.42 2.23
CA LEU A 72 6.01 8.01 2.53
C LEU A 72 7.31 7.34 2.99
N GLU A 73 7.25 6.63 4.12
CA GLU A 73 8.32 5.78 4.62
C GLU A 73 7.81 4.37 4.90
N ALA A 74 8.65 3.37 4.67
CA ALA A 74 8.40 1.99 5.02
C ALA A 74 9.41 1.51 6.07
N PHE A 75 8.96 0.73 7.05
CA PHE A 75 9.84 0.16 8.06
C PHE A 75 10.40 -1.19 7.60
N VAL A 76 11.71 -1.24 7.33
CA VAL A 76 12.43 -2.42 6.82
C VAL A 76 13.75 -2.55 7.58
N ASP A 77 14.08 -3.77 8.02
CA ASP A 77 15.34 -4.07 8.73
C ASP A 77 15.62 -3.12 9.92
N ASN A 78 14.58 -2.89 10.73
CA ASN A 78 14.58 -1.99 11.89
C ASN A 78 14.86 -0.51 11.59
N LYS A 79 14.59 -0.06 10.35
CA LYS A 79 14.81 1.33 9.92
C LYS A 79 13.65 1.83 9.07
N TRP A 80 13.36 3.12 9.18
CA TRP A 80 12.47 3.81 8.26
C TRP A 80 13.22 4.15 6.97
N LEU A 81 12.66 3.73 5.84
CA LEU A 81 13.20 3.97 4.50
C LEU A 81 12.21 4.81 3.69
N ALA A 82 12.68 5.95 3.18
CA ALA A 82 11.87 6.81 2.33
C ALA A 82 11.58 6.13 0.98
N ILE A 83 10.30 6.15 0.58
CA ILE A 83 9.86 5.68 -0.74
C ILE A 83 9.79 6.88 -1.66
N ARG A 84 10.78 7.01 -2.55
CA ARG A 84 10.85 8.10 -3.52
C ARG A 84 9.65 8.03 -4.48
N PRO A 85 8.84 9.09 -4.61
CA PRO A 85 7.78 9.13 -5.61
C PRO A 85 8.31 8.95 -7.03
N GLN A 86 7.59 8.19 -7.84
CA GLN A 86 7.85 8.02 -9.26
C GLN A 86 6.60 8.38 -10.07
N PRO A 87 6.70 9.24 -11.10
CA PRO A 87 5.56 9.60 -11.94
C PRO A 87 4.89 8.38 -12.57
N ASN A 88 3.55 8.38 -12.61
CA ASN A 88 2.74 7.33 -13.24
C ASN A 88 2.96 5.92 -12.68
N THR A 89 3.29 5.80 -11.38
CA THR A 89 3.45 4.52 -10.69
C THR A 89 2.50 4.39 -9.51
N TYR A 90 2.27 3.14 -9.09
CA TYR A 90 1.62 2.81 -7.83
C TYR A 90 2.64 2.17 -6.91
N VAL A 91 2.62 2.55 -5.64
CA VAL A 91 3.23 1.75 -4.56
C VAL A 91 2.22 0.66 -4.18
N ILE A 92 2.69 -0.58 -4.09
CA ILE A 92 1.87 -1.73 -3.72
C ILE A 92 2.43 -2.28 -2.41
N ASN A 93 1.58 -2.42 -1.39
CA ASN A 93 1.94 -3.08 -0.14
C ASN A 93 0.92 -4.17 0.22
N ILE A 94 1.43 -5.22 0.86
CA ILE A 94 0.64 -6.30 1.44
C ILE A 94 0.21 -5.85 2.84
N GLY A 95 -1.08 -5.98 3.14
CA GLY A 95 -1.62 -5.66 4.45
C GLY A 95 -1.77 -6.88 5.36
N ASP A 96 -2.33 -6.65 6.54
CA ASP A 96 -2.38 -7.61 7.64
C ASP A 96 -3.34 -8.78 7.40
N THR A 97 -4.21 -8.73 6.38
CA THR A 97 -5.10 -9.88 6.07
C THR A 97 -4.33 -11.16 5.72
N PHE A 98 -3.07 -11.03 5.26
CA PHE A 98 -2.21 -12.18 4.94
C PHE A 98 -1.34 -12.67 6.10
N LYS A 99 -1.38 -12.02 7.28
CA LYS A 99 -0.61 -12.44 8.45
C LYS A 99 -1.21 -13.62 9.19
#